data_AF-A0ABD3WY90-F1
#
_entry.id   AF-A0ABD3WY90-F1
#
_cell.length_a   1.000
_cell.length_b   1.000
_cell.length_c   1.000
_cell.angle_alpha   90.00
_cell.angle_beta   90.00
_cell.angle_gamma   90.00
#
_symmetry.space_group_name_H-M   'P 1'
#
loop_
_entity.id
_entity.type
_entity.pdbx_description
1 polymer ?
#
loop_
_entity_poly.entity_id
_entity_poly.type
_entity_poly.pdbx_seq_one_letter_code
_entity_poly.pdbx_strand_id
1 'polypeptide(L)' 'YVTDKGYPVQYDTATLIVNVTDINDHPPVFKERRYTLEVPENLAEDVLYTFAAHDEDIAINGQFTYSIT' A
#
# COMPACT_ATOMS: atom_id res chain seq x y z
N TYR A 1 26.72 -11.96 -18.50
CA TYR A 1 27.91 -12.79 -18.71
C TYR A 1 28.93 -11.92 -19.43
N VAL A 2 30.15 -11.86 -18.92
CA VAL A 2 31.27 -11.20 -19.59
C VAL A 2 32.19 -12.30 -20.08
N THR A 3 32.65 -12.20 -21.32
CA THR A 3 33.45 -13.24 -21.96
C THR A 3 34.74 -12.63 -22.48
N ASP A 4 35.87 -13.29 -22.24
CA ASP A 4 37.13 -12.89 -22.85
C ASP A 4 37.22 -13.35 -24.33
N LYS A 5 38.29 -12.96 -25.04
CA LYS A 5 38.56 -13.40 -26.42
C LYS A 5 39.66 -14.48 -26.48
N GLY A 6 39.96 -15.13 -25.36
CA GLY A 6 41.01 -16.13 -25.26
C GLY A 6 40.64 -17.48 -25.89
N TYR A 7 41.64 -18.34 -26.07
CA TYR A 7 41.46 -19.76 -26.36
C TYR A 7 42.21 -20.59 -25.31
N PRO A 8 41.52 -21.30 -24.40
CA PRO A 8 40.07 -21.43 -24.28
C PRO A 8 39.41 -20.13 -23.77
N VAL A 9 38.17 -19.91 -24.16
CA VAL A 9 37.39 -18.73 -23.77
C VAL A 9 36.97 -18.85 -22.31
N GLN A 10 37.10 -17.79 -21.53
CA GLN A 10 36.59 -17.73 -20.15
C GLN A 10 35.37 -16.81 -20.06
N TYR A 11 34.45 -17.15 -19.17
CA TYR A 11 33.27 -16.35 -18.87
C TYR A 11 33.15 -16.09 -17.37
N ASP A 12 32.58 -14.94 -17.03
CA ASP A 12 32.27 -14.54 -15.67
C ASP A 12 30.87 -13.93 -15.59
N THR A 13 30.29 -13.93 -14.39
CA THR A 13 28.98 -13.36 -14.10
C THR A 13 29.00 -12.58 -12.80
N ALA A 14 28.37 -11.41 -12.80
CA ALA A 14 28.15 -10.64 -11.59
C ALA A 14 26.65 -10.63 -11.24
N THR A 15 26.35 -10.67 -9.94
CA THR A 15 24.98 -10.50 -9.43
C THR A 15 24.78 -9.06 -9.01
N LEU A 16 23.74 -8.42 -9.53
CA LEU A 16 23.29 -7.10 -9.10
C LEU A 16 22.06 -7.27 -8.21
N ILE A 17 22.11 -6.72 -7.00
CA ILE A 17 20.95 -6.61 -6.11
C ILE A 17 20.41 -5.20 -6.24
N VAL A 18 19.14 -5.09 -6.61
CA VAL A 18 18.41 -3.81 -6.67
C VAL A 18 17.36 -3.82 -5.57
N ASN A 19 17.46 -2.86 -4.65
CA ASN A 19 16.47 -2.66 -3.59
C ASN A 19 15.57 -1.49 -4.00
N VAL A 20 14.27 -1.76 -4.15
CA VAL A 20 13.28 -0.73 -4.41
C VAL A 20 12.75 -0.22 -3.07
N THR A 21 12.75 1.10 -2.89
CA THR A 21 12.19 1.77 -1.71
C THR A 21 10.84 2.35 -2.05
N ASP A 22 9.92 2.25 -1.09
CA ASP A 22 8.56 2.78 -1.20
C ASP A 22 8.54 4.33 -1.16
N ILE A 23 7.57 4.92 -1.85
CA ILE A 23 7.20 6.33 -1.74
C ILE A 23 5.70 6.41 -1.43
N ASN A 24 5.24 7.50 -0.80
CA ASN A 24 3.81 7.67 -0.58
C ASN A 24 3.15 8.14 -1.89
N ASP A 25 2.61 7.20 -2.66
CA ASP A 25 1.91 7.47 -3.92
C ASP A 25 0.53 6.83 -4.03
N HIS A 26 0.07 6.11 -3.01
CA HIS A 26 -1.30 5.59 -2.92
C HIS A 26 -2.05 6.29 -1.77
N PRO A 27 -3.05 7.14 -2.03
CA PRO A 27 -3.82 7.74 -0.95
C PRO A 27 -4.78 6.71 -0.31
N PRO A 28 -5.18 6.88 0.97
CA PRO A 28 -6.18 6.03 1.60
C PRO A 28 -7.52 6.09 0.87
N VAL A 29 -8.12 4.92 0.60
CA VAL A 29 -9.39 4.79 -0.12
C VAL A 29 -10.45 4.06 0.69
N PHE A 30 -11.63 4.65 0.81
CA PHE A 30 -12.81 3.97 1.31
C PHE A 30 -13.39 3.03 0.25
N LYS A 31 -14.03 1.94 0.70
CA LYS A 31 -14.70 0.99 -0.18
C LYS A 31 -15.82 1.64 -1.01
N GLU A 32 -16.60 2.52 -0.39
CA GLU A 32 -17.69 3.23 -1.04
C GLU A 32 -17.46 4.74 -0.97
N ARG A 33 -17.94 5.47 -1.99
CA ARG A 33 -17.87 6.95 -2.01
C ARG A 33 -18.90 7.61 -1.11
N ARG A 34 -19.99 6.90 -0.80
CA ARG A 34 -21.09 7.37 0.03
C ARG A 34 -21.62 6.20 0.85
N TYR A 35 -21.84 6.45 2.13
CA TYR A 35 -22.46 5.51 3.04
C TYR A 35 -23.78 6.09 3.50
N THR A 36 -24.87 5.37 3.27
CA THR A 36 -26.20 5.73 3.76
C THR A 36 -26.55 4.80 4.90
N LEU A 37 -26.90 5.35 6.05
CA LEU A 37 -27.32 4.62 7.24
C LEU A 37 -28.73 5.06 7.59
N GLU A 38 -29.63 4.11 7.79
CA GLU A 38 -30.97 4.36 8.31
C GLU A 38 -30.96 4.06 9.81
N VAL A 39 -31.22 5.08 10.62
CA VAL A 39 -31.12 5.01 12.08
C VAL A 39 -32.48 5.37 12.69
N PRO A 40 -33.08 4.51 13.53
CA PRO A 40 -34.30 4.84 14.25
C PRO A 40 -34.11 6.06 15.16
N GLU A 41 -35.10 6.95 15.23
CA GLU A 41 -35.03 8.17 16.05
C GLU A 41 -34.83 7.89 17.56
N ASN A 42 -35.33 6.74 18.03
CA ASN A 42 -35.30 6.35 19.43
C ASN A 42 -34.22 5.28 19.71
N LEU A 43 -33.21 5.17 18.84
CA LEU A 43 -32.08 4.28 19.08
C LEU A 43 -31.28 4.80 20.29
N ALA A 44 -30.97 3.90 21.24
CA ALA A 44 -30.08 4.22 22.34
C ALA A 44 -28.65 4.48 21.83
N GLU A 45 -27.80 5.03 22.69
CA GLU A 45 -26.40 5.32 22.34
C GLU A 45 -25.67 4.02 21.94
N ASP A 46 -25.25 3.94 20.67
CA ASP A 46 -24.64 2.75 20.08
C ASP A 46 -23.73 3.10 18.89
N VAL A 47 -22.88 2.16 18.50
CA VAL A 47 -22.02 2.25 17.31
C VAL A 47 -22.86 2.05 16.06
N LEU A 48 -23.05 3.12 15.28
CA LEU A 48 -23.85 3.08 14.06
C LEU A 48 -23.14 2.36 12.90
N TYR A 49 -21.84 2.57 12.76
CA TYR A 49 -21.04 2.00 11.68
C TYR A 49 -19.55 2.06 11.98
N THR A 50 -18.79 1.14 11.42
CA THR A 50 -17.32 1.17 11.43
C THR A 50 -16.82 1.35 10.01
N PHE A 51 -16.27 2.53 9.73
CA PHE A 51 -15.67 2.82 8.43
C PHE A 51 -14.30 2.15 8.30
N ALA A 52 -14.01 1.68 7.10
CA ALA A 52 -12.72 1.13 6.75
C ALA A 52 -12.24 1.75 5.43
N ALA A 53 -11.03 2.28 5.46
CA ALA A 53 -10.24 2.67 4.30
C ALA A 53 -9.00 1.79 4.22
N HIS A 54 -8.40 1.70 3.03
CA HIS A 54 -7.19 0.96 2.76
C HIS A 54 -6.19 1.84 2.03
N ASP A 55 -4.92 1.69 2.34
CA ASP A 55 -3.79 2.38 1.71
C ASP A 55 -2.78 1.29 1.32
N GLU A 56 -2.32 1.33 0.06
CA GLU A 56 -1.45 0.30 -0.52
C GLU A 56 0.05 0.58 -0.27
N ASP A 57 0.39 1.74 0.30
CA ASP A 57 1.77 2.10 0.59
C ASP A 57 2.33 1.31 1.80
N ILE A 58 3.66 1.26 1.91
CA ILE A 58 4.33 0.39 2.86
C ILE A 58 4.68 1.14 4.16
N ALA A 59 4.50 0.45 5.28
CA ALA A 59 4.90 0.90 6.61
C ALA A 59 4.32 2.28 6.98
N ILE A 60 5.17 3.30 7.12
CA ILE A 60 4.72 4.64 7.54
C ILE A 60 3.92 5.35 6.45
N ASN A 61 4.16 5.01 5.18
CA ASN A 61 3.47 5.66 4.06
C ASN A 61 2.00 5.23 4.00
N GLY A 62 1.69 3.97 4.37
CA GLY A 62 0.32 3.47 4.48
C GLY A 62 -0.38 3.73 5.82
N GLN A 63 0.21 4.55 6.72
CA GLN A 63 -0.45 4.93 7.98
C GLN A 63 -1.25 6.21 7.81
N PHE A 64 -2.51 6.18 8.25
CA PHE A 64 -3.42 7.31 8.17
C PHE A 64 -4.40 7.32 9.36
N THR A 65 -5.15 8.42 9.50
CA THR A 65 -6.12 8.63 10.58
C THR A 65 -7.47 9.05 10.03
N TYR A 66 -8.55 8.67 10.72
CA TYR A 66 -9.91 9.12 10.43
C TYR A 66 -10.26 10.35 11.26
N SER A 67 -11.01 11.28 10.67
CA SER A 67 -11.59 12.43 11.37
C SER A 67 -12.99 12.75 10.84
N ILE A 68 -13.83 13.33 11.70
CA ILE A 68 -15.14 13.87 11.34
C ILE A 68 -15.02 15.39 11.49
N THR A 69 -15.44 16.13 10.46
CA THR A 69 -15.45 17.60 10.41
C THR A 69 -16.85 18.17 10.44
#